data_AF-A0A366H6Z0-F1
#
_entry.id   AF-A0A366H6Z0-F1
#
_cell.length_a   1.000
_cell.length_b   1.000
_cell.length_c   1.000
_cell.angle_alpha   90.00
_cell.angle_beta   90.00
_cell.angle_gamma   90.00
#
_symmetry.space_group_name_H-M   'P 1'
#
loop_
_entity.id
_entity.type
_entity.pdbx_description
1 polymer ?
#
loop_
_entity_poly.entity_id
_entity_poly.type
_entity_poly.pdbx_seq_one_letter_code
_entity_poly.pdbx_strand_id
1 'polypeptide(L)'
;MKRAGLLVLGLVSFLIGSAILAWCAYGLFMPNDHFRFRLVEVPKLLLPVAMIWVGWWWMRGERMQSAVTYGSQIELTLDLNGPDFGTALEREKALDLKHRLEQVLAEGRLGEIDGEEFGDGACTIFIFTNSPTEASSAIQTFFHSEGIERYSLKTSPL
;
A
#
# COMPACT_ATOMS: atom_id res chain seq x y z
N MET A 1 5.90 -7.97 -14.37
CA MET A 1 6.07 -9.45 -14.36
C MET A 1 6.88 -9.99 -13.16
N LYS A 2 7.87 -9.28 -12.60
CA LYS A 2 8.67 -9.76 -11.45
C LYS A 2 7.89 -9.95 -10.13
N ARG A 3 6.78 -9.22 -9.95
CA ARG A 3 5.95 -9.24 -8.71
C ARG A 3 5.09 -10.50 -8.56
N ALA A 4 4.52 -11.01 -9.66
CA ALA A 4 3.67 -12.20 -9.63
C ALA A 4 4.48 -13.46 -9.22
N GLY A 5 5.74 -13.57 -9.66
CA GLY A 5 6.61 -14.69 -9.30
C GLY A 5 6.93 -14.75 -7.80
N LEU A 6 7.10 -13.60 -7.15
CA LEU A 6 7.39 -13.54 -5.70
C LEU A 6 6.18 -13.93 -4.86
N LEU A 7 4.97 -13.52 -5.26
CA LEU A 7 3.72 -13.89 -4.57
C LEU A 7 3.43 -15.39 -4.69
N VAL A 8 3.64 -15.98 -5.87
CA VAL A 8 3.46 -17.42 -6.08
C VAL A 8 4.44 -18.21 -5.22
N LEU A 9 5.71 -17.79 -5.16
CA LEU A 9 6.72 -18.46 -4.34
C LEU A 9 6.37 -18.38 -2.85
N GLY A 10 5.90 -17.23 -2.37
CA GLY A 10 5.45 -17.04 -0.99
C GLY A 10 4.26 -17.93 -0.62
N LEU A 11 3.26 -18.02 -1.51
CA LEU A 11 2.08 -18.87 -1.31
C LEU A 11 2.46 -20.36 -1.25
N VAL A 12 3.33 -20.82 -2.16
CA VAL A 12 3.80 -22.21 -2.19
C VAL A 12 4.57 -22.56 -0.92
N SER A 13 5.46 -21.68 -0.46
CA SER A 13 6.21 -21.87 0.79
C SER A 13 5.28 -21.98 2.01
N PHE A 14 4.24 -21.13 2.06
CA PHE A 14 3.25 -21.14 3.15
C PHE A 14 2.40 -22.43 3.17
N LEU A 15 1.98 -22.92 1.99
CA LEU A 15 1.22 -24.17 1.88
C LEU A 15 2.06 -25.39 2.29
N ILE A 16 3.34 -25.45 1.90
CA ILE A 16 4.23 -26.54 2.29
C ILE A 16 4.47 -26.53 3.81
N GLY A 17 4.73 -25.35 4.39
CA GLY A 17 4.93 -25.21 5.83
C GLY A 17 3.70 -25.63 6.65
N SER A 18 2.50 -25.23 6.22
CA SER A 18 1.26 -25.60 6.92
C SER A 18 0.93 -27.09 6.78
N ALA A 19 1.20 -27.71 5.63
CA ALA A 19 1.03 -29.16 5.45
C ALA A 19 1.95 -29.98 6.38
N ILE A 20 3.21 -29.58 6.54
CA ILE A 20 4.16 -30.25 7.45
C ILE A 20 3.68 -30.12 8.91
N LEU A 21 3.22 -28.93 9.32
CA LEU A 21 2.70 -28.73 10.68
C LEU A 21 1.42 -29.54 10.94
N ALA A 22 0.49 -29.56 9.98
CA ALA A 22 -0.73 -30.36 10.07
C ALA A 22 -0.41 -31.85 10.20
N TRP A 23 0.58 -32.35 9.45
CA TRP A 23 1.04 -33.73 9.53
C TRP A 23 1.67 -34.05 10.89
N CYS A 24 2.52 -33.16 11.42
CA CYS A 24 3.11 -33.32 12.75
C CYS A 24 2.04 -33.30 13.86
N ALA A 25 1.07 -32.39 13.76
CA ALA A 25 -0.05 -32.33 14.71
C ALA A 25 -0.89 -33.61 14.65
N TYR A 26 -1.20 -34.09 13.44
CA TYR A 26 -1.93 -35.35 13.27
C TYR A 26 -1.20 -36.54 13.92
N GLY A 27 0.12 -36.64 13.75
CA GLY A 27 0.93 -37.69 14.40
C GLY A 27 0.98 -37.62 15.93
N LEU A 28 0.74 -36.45 16.53
CA LEU A 28 0.61 -36.31 17.99
C LEU A 28 -0.75 -36.78 18.52
N PHE A 29 -1.83 -36.57 17.75
CA PHE A 29 -3.19 -36.92 18.17
C PHE A 29 -3.63 -38.33 17.76
N MET A 30 -3.09 -38.88 16.67
CA MET A 30 -3.31 -40.26 16.24
C MET A 30 -1.98 -41.03 16.22
N PRO A 31 -1.52 -41.54 17.37
CA PRO A 31 -0.28 -42.32 17.45
C PRO A 31 -0.45 -43.65 16.71
N ASN A 32 0.24 -43.80 15.58
CA ASN A 32 0.41 -45.08 14.88
C ASN A 32 1.75 -45.71 15.30
N ASP A 33 1.79 -47.04 15.43
CA ASP A 33 2.97 -47.79 15.88
C ASP A 33 4.22 -47.61 14.98
N HIS A 34 4.05 -47.06 13.78
CA HIS A 34 5.13 -46.74 12.86
C HIS A 34 5.88 -45.42 13.15
N PHE A 35 5.33 -44.52 13.98
CA PHE A 35 5.96 -43.24 14.29
C PHE A 35 5.87 -42.90 15.78
N ARG A 36 6.91 -43.26 16.53
CA ARG A 36 7.13 -42.74 17.88
C ARG A 36 7.81 -41.38 17.79
N PHE A 37 7.04 -40.30 17.83
CA PHE A 37 7.58 -38.95 17.98
C PHE A 37 8.32 -38.85 19.32
N ARG A 38 9.64 -38.99 19.30
CA ARG A 38 10.51 -38.78 20.46
C ARG A 38 10.80 -37.28 20.52
N LEU A 39 10.58 -36.65 21.68
CA LEU A 39 10.88 -35.22 21.95
C LEU A 39 12.31 -34.77 21.60
N VAL A 40 13.21 -35.71 21.32
CA VAL A 40 14.58 -35.46 20.82
C VAL A 40 14.58 -34.94 19.37
N GLU A 41 13.46 -35.02 18.65
CA GLU A 41 13.33 -34.55 17.26
C GLU A 41 12.76 -33.12 17.13
N VAL A 42 12.47 -32.44 18.24
CA VAL A 42 12.03 -31.03 18.28
C VAL A 42 12.94 -30.06 17.49
N PRO A 43 14.27 -30.25 17.37
CA PRO A 43 15.10 -29.43 16.50
C PRO A 43 14.68 -29.47 15.02
N LYS A 44 14.07 -30.57 14.54
CA LYS A 44 13.56 -30.67 13.16
C LYS A 44 12.33 -29.78 12.92
N LEU A 45 11.61 -29.39 13.97
CA LEU A 45 10.46 -28.46 13.89
C LEU A 45 10.90 -26.99 13.84
N LEU A 46 12.14 -26.67 14.22
CA LEU A 46 12.66 -25.31 14.12
C LEU A 46 12.78 -24.84 12.66
N LEU A 47 13.08 -25.75 11.74
CA LEU A 47 13.27 -25.41 10.33
C LEU A 47 11.94 -25.03 9.63
N PRO A 48 10.83 -25.78 9.78
CA PRO A 48 9.50 -25.35 9.31
C PRO A 48 9.02 -24.06 9.96
N VAL A 49 9.23 -23.89 11.27
CA VAL A 49 8.83 -22.67 12.00
C VAL A 49 9.64 -21.46 11.50
N ALA A 50 10.95 -21.62 11.29
CA ALA A 50 11.80 -20.59 10.72
C ALA A 50 11.38 -20.25 9.28
N MET A 51 11.00 -21.23 8.45
CA MET A 51 10.49 -20.98 7.10
C MET A 51 9.16 -20.22 7.10
N ILE A 52 8.23 -20.58 7.99
CA ILE A 52 6.97 -19.85 8.15
C ILE A 52 7.24 -18.44 8.65
N TRP A 53 8.18 -18.27 9.59
CA TRP A 53 8.56 -16.95 10.10
C TRP A 53 9.23 -16.10 9.01
N VAL A 54 10.14 -16.66 8.21
CA VAL A 54 10.77 -15.95 7.08
C VAL A 54 9.74 -15.62 6.00
N GLY A 55 8.84 -16.54 5.65
CA GLY A 55 7.76 -16.28 4.70
C GLY A 55 6.78 -15.21 5.20
N TRP A 56 6.46 -15.23 6.49
CA TRP A 56 5.62 -14.23 7.14
C TRP A 56 6.34 -12.87 7.27
N TRP A 57 7.65 -12.87 7.53
CA TRP A 57 8.47 -11.67 7.54
C TRP A 57 8.60 -11.06 6.13
N TRP A 58 8.73 -11.89 5.10
CA TRP A 58 8.75 -11.46 3.71
C TRP A 58 7.40 -10.89 3.25
N MET A 59 6.28 -11.51 3.64
CA MET A 59 4.93 -10.95 3.42
C MET A 59 4.69 -9.66 4.22
N ARG A 60 5.31 -9.50 5.39
CA ARG A 60 5.31 -8.24 6.15
C ARG A 60 6.31 -7.20 5.64
N GLY A 61 7.29 -7.59 4.83
CA GLY A 61 8.32 -6.72 4.26
C GLY A 61 7.77 -5.68 3.28
N GLU A 62 6.53 -5.85 2.80
CA GLU A 62 5.81 -4.83 2.02
C GLU A 62 4.81 -4.01 2.85
N ARG A 63 4.72 -4.27 4.17
CA ARG A 63 4.04 -3.39 5.16
C ARG A 63 5.04 -2.76 6.14
N MET A 64 6.25 -2.47 5.70
CA MET A 64 6.92 -1.27 6.19
C MET A 64 6.31 -0.08 5.45
N GLN A 65 5.05 0.22 5.80
CA GLN A 65 4.66 1.62 5.89
C GLN A 65 5.59 2.16 6.96
N SER A 66 6.74 2.68 6.54
CA SER A 66 7.49 3.63 7.34
C SER A 66 6.42 4.55 7.90
N ALA A 67 6.34 4.70 9.23
CA ALA A 67 5.62 5.84 9.77
C ALA A 67 6.38 7.06 9.25
N VAL A 68 6.06 7.49 8.02
CA VAL A 68 6.62 8.68 7.42
C VAL A 68 5.96 9.77 8.25
N THR A 69 6.71 10.27 9.22
CA THR A 69 6.31 11.49 9.89
C THR A 69 6.35 12.57 8.82
N TYR A 70 5.18 13.05 8.44
CA TYR A 70 5.04 14.18 7.54
C TYR A 70 5.06 15.46 8.35
N GLY A 71 5.86 16.44 7.93
CA GLY A 71 5.93 17.75 8.58
C GLY A 71 4.90 18.75 8.04
N SER A 72 4.20 18.41 6.95
CA SER A 72 3.25 19.31 6.31
C SER A 72 2.16 18.57 5.54
N GLN A 73 1.03 19.25 5.39
CA GLN A 73 -0.11 18.86 4.58
C GLN A 73 -0.33 19.92 3.49
N ILE A 74 -0.58 19.47 2.28
CA ILE A 74 -1.04 20.28 1.16
C ILE A 74 -2.50 19.89 0.90
N GLU A 75 -3.36 20.87 0.95
CA GLU A 75 -4.76 20.80 0.55
C GLU A 75 -4.86 21.32 -0.89
N LEU A 76 -5.16 20.42 -1.82
CA LEU A 76 -5.37 20.72 -3.22
C LEU A 76 -6.87 20.74 -3.50
N THR A 77 -7.43 21.91 -3.77
CA THR A 77 -8.85 22.07 -4.08
C THR A 77 -9.03 22.26 -5.58
N LEU A 78 -9.87 21.42 -6.16
CA LEU A 78 -10.26 21.42 -7.56
C LEU A 78 -11.68 21.94 -7.65
N ASP A 79 -11.90 23.04 -8.36
CA ASP A 79 -13.24 23.59 -8.54
C ASP A 79 -14.04 22.70 -9.50
N LEU A 80 -15.11 22.10 -8.97
CA LEU A 80 -16.05 21.27 -9.70
C LEU A 80 -17.34 22.04 -10.07
N ASN A 81 -17.47 23.33 -9.71
CA ASN A 81 -18.66 24.14 -9.98
C ASN A 81 -18.78 24.63 -11.44
N GLY A 82 -17.92 24.14 -12.33
CA GLY A 82 -18.14 24.27 -13.78
C GLY A 82 -19.32 23.41 -14.26
N PRO A 83 -19.86 23.67 -15.46
CA PRO A 83 -20.91 22.83 -16.06
C PRO A 83 -20.51 21.36 -16.29
N ASP A 84 -19.25 21.00 -16.00
CA ASP A 84 -18.60 19.74 -16.35
C ASP A 84 -18.04 18.95 -15.13
N PHE A 85 -18.55 19.11 -13.89
CA PHE A 85 -18.13 18.24 -12.76
C PHE A 85 -19.23 17.81 -11.76
N GLY A 86 -20.50 17.76 -12.20
CA GLY A 86 -21.65 17.31 -11.42
C GLY A 86 -22.10 15.85 -11.68
N THR A 87 -21.53 15.19 -12.69
CA THR A 87 -21.93 13.85 -13.15
C THR A 87 -20.96 12.76 -12.70
N ALA A 88 -21.41 11.50 -12.70
CA ALA A 88 -20.57 10.35 -12.34
C ALA A 88 -19.31 10.23 -13.22
N LEU A 89 -19.39 10.64 -14.49
CA LEU A 89 -18.29 10.62 -15.45
C LEU A 89 -17.15 11.58 -15.06
N GLU A 90 -17.49 12.68 -14.41
CA GLU A 90 -16.52 13.73 -14.09
C GLU A 90 -15.83 13.45 -12.75
N ARG A 91 -16.53 12.77 -11.84
CA ARG A 91 -15.90 12.14 -10.68
C ARG A 91 -14.89 11.08 -11.09
N GLU A 92 -15.17 10.30 -12.13
CA GLU A 92 -14.22 9.33 -12.68
C GLU A 92 -12.96 10.02 -13.23
N LYS A 93 -13.11 11.15 -13.94
CA LYS A 93 -11.97 11.97 -14.39
C LYS A 93 -11.16 12.54 -13.23
N ALA A 94 -11.80 13.01 -12.17
CA ALA A 94 -11.11 13.52 -10.98
C ALA A 94 -10.33 12.40 -10.27
N LEU A 95 -10.89 11.18 -10.20
CA LEU A 95 -10.22 10.02 -9.63
C LEU A 95 -9.04 9.56 -10.50
N ASP A 96 -9.18 9.56 -11.82
CA ASP A 96 -8.08 9.25 -12.73
C ASP A 96 -6.95 10.28 -12.63
N LEU A 97 -7.29 11.57 -12.53
CA LEU A 97 -6.34 12.65 -12.28
C LEU A 97 -5.63 12.45 -10.93
N LYS A 98 -6.35 12.09 -9.87
CA LYS A 98 -5.79 11.78 -8.55
C LYS A 98 -4.77 10.64 -8.67
N HIS A 99 -5.11 9.56 -9.36
CA HIS A 99 -4.23 8.40 -9.50
C HIS A 99 -2.94 8.74 -10.25
N ARG A 100 -3.03 9.56 -11.31
CA ARG A 100 -1.86 10.05 -12.05
C ARG A 100 -1.01 10.99 -11.19
N LEU A 101 -1.63 11.86 -10.40
CA LEU A 101 -0.93 12.73 -9.45
C LEU A 101 -0.21 11.91 -8.37
N GLU A 102 -0.88 10.89 -7.82
CA GLU A 102 -0.30 9.96 -6.84
C GLU A 102 0.96 9.31 -7.39
N GLN A 103 0.93 8.87 -8.65
CA GLN A 103 2.09 8.31 -9.32
C GLN A 103 3.24 9.31 -9.44
N VAL A 104 2.97 10.56 -9.84
CA VAL A 104 3.99 11.62 -9.95
C VAL A 104 4.63 11.90 -8.59
N LEU A 105 3.82 12.01 -7.54
CA LEU A 105 4.31 12.24 -6.18
C LEU A 105 5.12 11.05 -5.65
N ALA A 106 4.69 9.82 -5.94
CA ALA A 106 5.39 8.61 -5.56
C ALA A 106 6.74 8.45 -6.29
N GLU A 107 6.78 8.71 -7.59
CA GLU A 107 8.02 8.68 -8.40
C GLU A 107 9.03 9.73 -7.94
N GLY A 108 8.55 10.94 -7.62
CA GLY A 108 9.37 12.01 -7.06
C GLY A 108 9.73 11.84 -5.59
N ARG A 109 9.11 10.88 -4.87
CA ARG A 109 9.17 10.76 -3.39
C ARG A 109 8.78 12.05 -2.67
N LEU A 110 7.80 12.76 -3.22
CA LEU A 110 7.40 14.09 -2.78
C LEU A 110 6.25 14.10 -1.78
N GLY A 111 5.57 12.97 -1.57
CA GLY A 111 4.47 12.87 -0.61
C GLY A 111 3.58 11.67 -0.86
N GLU A 112 2.54 11.54 -0.03
CA GLU A 112 1.48 10.54 -0.16
C GLU A 112 0.12 11.25 -0.13
N ILE A 113 -0.84 10.73 -0.89
CA ILE A 113 -2.22 11.22 -0.87
C ILE A 113 -2.97 10.43 0.21
N ASP A 114 -3.49 11.11 1.21
CA ASP A 114 -4.22 10.48 2.34
C ASP A 114 -5.70 10.25 2.01
N GLY A 115 -6.25 11.07 1.12
CA GLY A 115 -7.61 10.90 0.64
C GLY A 115 -8.15 12.11 -0.11
N GLU A 116 -9.43 12.03 -0.42
CA GLU A 116 -10.18 13.06 -1.12
C GLU A 116 -11.56 13.28 -0.48
N GLU A 117 -11.98 14.54 -0.48
CA GLU A 117 -13.31 14.97 -0.03
C GLU A 117 -14.04 15.65 -1.19
N PHE A 118 -15.27 15.21 -1.43
CA PHE A 118 -16.17 15.82 -2.40
C PHE A 118 -17.27 16.59 -1.66
N GLY A 119 -17.36 17.90 -1.86
CA GLY A 119 -18.32 18.76 -1.18
C GLY A 119 -18.32 20.16 -1.77
N ASP A 120 -19.44 20.89 -1.62
CA ASP A 120 -19.60 22.30 -2.07
C ASP A 120 -19.19 22.58 -3.53
N GLY A 121 -19.29 21.55 -4.39
CA GLY A 121 -18.85 21.63 -5.78
C GLY A 121 -17.34 21.79 -5.93
N ALA A 122 -16.57 21.17 -5.05
CA ALA A 122 -15.13 21.02 -5.17
C ALA A 122 -14.70 19.58 -4.83
N CYS A 123 -13.53 19.18 -5.35
CA CYS A 123 -12.79 18.01 -4.89
C CYS A 123 -11.54 18.49 -4.17
N THR A 124 -11.44 18.19 -2.89
CA THR A 124 -10.27 18.51 -2.08
C THR A 124 -9.44 17.26 -1.87
N ILE A 125 -8.19 17.28 -2.29
CA ILE A 125 -7.23 16.19 -2.15
C ILE A 125 -6.24 16.57 -1.05
N PHE A 126 -6.05 15.69 -0.09
CA PHE A 126 -5.12 15.88 1.02
C PHE A 126 -3.82 15.14 0.77
N ILE A 127 -2.71 15.88 0.75
CA ILE A 127 -1.38 15.37 0.42
C ILE A 127 -0.45 15.61 1.60
N PHE A 128 0.15 14.57 2.14
CA PHE A 128 1.16 14.71 3.18
C PHE A 128 2.57 14.70 2.59
N THR A 129 3.41 15.61 3.06
CA THR A 129 4.77 15.80 2.53
C THR A 129 5.74 16.35 3.57
N ASN A 130 7.02 16.03 3.39
CA ASN A 130 8.14 16.64 4.13
C ASN A 130 8.80 17.79 3.34
N SER A 131 8.47 17.94 2.06
CA SER A 131 9.02 18.93 1.14
C SER A 131 7.88 19.71 0.48
N PRO A 132 7.14 20.55 1.21
CA PRO A 132 5.94 21.21 0.70
C PRO A 132 6.20 22.07 -0.55
N THR A 133 7.37 22.71 -0.65
CA THR A 133 7.75 23.53 -1.80
C THR A 133 7.95 22.69 -3.06
N GLU A 134 8.65 21.56 -2.94
CA GLU A 134 8.92 20.65 -4.07
C GLU A 134 7.64 19.95 -4.52
N ALA A 135 6.84 19.46 -3.56
CA ALA A 135 5.54 18.87 -3.83
C ALA A 135 4.60 19.86 -4.53
N SER A 136 4.53 21.11 -4.05
CA SER A 136 3.73 22.16 -4.69
C SER A 136 4.19 22.44 -6.12
N SER A 137 5.50 22.52 -6.36
CA SER A 137 6.04 22.74 -7.70
C SER A 137 5.73 21.59 -8.66
N ALA A 138 5.83 20.35 -8.19
CA ALA A 138 5.47 19.17 -8.96
C ALA A 138 3.96 19.14 -9.29
N ILE A 139 3.10 19.46 -8.31
CA ILE A 139 1.65 19.56 -8.53
C ILE A 139 1.36 20.64 -9.57
N GLN A 140 1.91 21.85 -9.44
CA GLN A 140 1.69 22.92 -10.42
C GLN A 140 2.12 22.51 -11.84
N THR A 141 3.27 21.84 -11.96
CA THR A 141 3.77 21.36 -13.26
C THR A 141 2.84 20.31 -13.86
N PHE A 142 2.37 19.37 -13.05
CA PHE A 142 1.41 18.35 -13.46
C PHE A 142 0.09 18.97 -13.93
N PHE A 143 -0.49 19.88 -13.12
CA PHE A 143 -1.74 20.56 -13.46
C PHE A 143 -1.64 21.41 -14.73
N HIS A 144 -0.50 22.08 -14.93
CA HIS A 144 -0.24 22.82 -16.16
C HIS A 144 -0.16 21.88 -17.38
N SER A 145 0.46 20.71 -17.24
CA SER A 145 0.55 19.71 -18.33
C SER A 145 -0.81 19.09 -18.69
N GLU A 146 -1.72 19.01 -17.72
CA GLU A 146 -3.08 18.51 -17.89
C GLU A 146 -4.06 19.60 -18.38
N GLY A 147 -3.58 20.84 -18.53
CA GLY A 147 -4.41 21.98 -18.96
C GLY A 147 -5.43 22.44 -17.92
N ILE A 148 -5.20 22.16 -16.64
CA ILE A 148 -6.10 22.49 -15.55
C ILE A 148 -5.66 23.80 -14.90
N GLU A 149 -6.45 24.85 -15.11
CA GLU A 149 -6.13 26.20 -14.61
C GLU A 149 -6.90 26.57 -13.32
N ARG A 150 -7.93 25.80 -12.97
CA ARG A 150 -8.84 26.12 -11.84
C ARG A 150 -8.57 25.19 -10.65
N TYR A 151 -7.46 25.44 -9.96
CA TYR A 151 -7.11 24.76 -8.72
C TYR A 151 -6.53 25.75 -7.70
N SER A 152 -6.63 25.41 -6.42
CA SER A 152 -5.95 26.13 -5.35
C SER A 152 -5.14 25.18 -4.49
N LEU A 153 -3.96 25.64 -4.07
CA LEU A 153 -3.08 24.91 -3.17
C LEU A 153 -2.97 25.67 -1.87
N LYS A 154 -3.18 24.98 -0.75
CA LYS A 154 -3.00 25.52 0.59
C LYS A 154 -2.11 24.58 1.39
N THR A 155 -0.97 25.10 1.84
CA THR A 155 -0.02 24.33 2.65
C THR A 155 -0.22 24.68 4.13
N SER A 156 -0.33 23.66 4.97
CA SER A 156 -0.43 23.78 6.41
C SER A 156 0.61 22.88 7.09
N PRO A 157 1.28 23.32 8.17
CA PRO A 157 2.11 22.45 8.99
C PRO A 157 1.25 21.43 9.75
N LEU A 158 1.79 20.23 9.99
CA LEU A 158 1.17 19.16 10.78
C LEU A 158 1.64 19.17 12.24
#